data_AF-A0A139RE88-F1
#
_entry.id   AF-A0A139RE88-F1
#
_cell.length_a   1.000
_cell.length_b   1.000
_cell.length_c   1.000
_cell.angle_alpha   90.00
_cell.angle_beta   90.00
_cell.angle_gamma   90.00
#
_symmetry.space_group_name_H-M   'P 1'
#
loop_
_entity.id
_entity.type
_entity.pdbx_description
1 polymer ?
#
loop_
_entity_poly.entity_id
_entity_poly.type
_entity_poly.pdbx_seq_one_letter_code
_entity_poly.pdbx_strand_id
1 'polypeptide(L)'
;MEFHESDTLTLPIAKHESLTVIVFLILLIIWLSLVVIGKFIKRTYLLPYRYQFHAFTFMIWFLLEMDLIFLDFLLANLASWEIIGIVGFIVMIIYWMFNIELAGLRKLMYGEVLKETFRNKVAKMITLYGMGILGVAMIVKHLLGFFEIDILNSIKGFGFLLLWIFCNFVLFAIVIFIGFPYFLHAYYKWKYPEEYREWEGQSVEEWYGKAYLKNHPELLGKDT
;
A
#
# COMPACT_ATOMS: atom_id res chain seq x y z
N MET A 1 -27.96 25.44 -0.82
CA MET A 1 -26.75 25.77 -1.58
C MET A 1 -26.50 24.56 -2.47
N GLU A 2 -26.94 24.60 -3.72
CA GLU A 2 -26.59 23.54 -4.69
C GLU A 2 -25.08 23.59 -4.88
N PHE A 3 -24.37 22.54 -4.47
CA PHE A 3 -22.92 22.58 -4.38
C PHE A 3 -22.21 22.34 -5.73
N HIS A 4 -22.94 21.98 -6.79
CA HIS A 4 -22.36 21.75 -8.10
C HIS A 4 -23.38 22.06 -9.20
N GLU A 5 -23.13 23.09 -10.02
CA GLU A 5 -23.70 23.12 -11.38
C GLU A 5 -22.95 22.05 -12.20
N SER A 6 -23.37 20.79 -12.06
CA SER A 6 -22.80 19.64 -12.78
C SER A 6 -22.89 19.79 -14.30
N ASP A 7 -23.78 20.66 -14.76
CA ASP A 7 -24.19 20.80 -16.15
C ASP A 7 -23.09 21.42 -17.03
N THR A 8 -22.06 22.03 -16.43
CA THR A 8 -20.91 22.61 -17.16
C THR A 8 -19.68 21.69 -17.23
N LEU A 9 -19.72 20.51 -16.61
CA LEU A 9 -18.56 19.60 -16.57
C LEU A 9 -18.41 18.82 -17.88
N THR A 10 -17.15 18.63 -18.31
CA THR A 10 -16.83 17.80 -19.49
C THR A 10 -17.18 16.32 -19.28
N LEU A 11 -17.21 15.86 -18.03
CA LEU A 11 -17.59 14.52 -17.61
C LEU A 11 -18.60 14.60 -16.46
N PRO A 12 -19.69 13.81 -16.49
CA PRO A 12 -20.70 13.87 -15.44
C PRO A 12 -20.16 13.23 -14.14
N ILE A 13 -20.58 13.78 -13.01
CA ILE A 13 -20.22 13.36 -11.64
C ILE A 13 -21.52 13.09 -10.86
N ALA A 14 -21.48 12.17 -9.89
CA ALA A 14 -22.65 11.80 -9.11
C ALA A 14 -23.27 13.02 -8.41
N LYS A 15 -24.61 13.02 -8.28
CA LYS A 15 -25.35 14.09 -7.58
C LYS A 15 -25.04 14.17 -6.09
N HIS A 16 -24.58 13.06 -5.51
CA HIS A 16 -24.17 12.98 -4.12
C HIS A 16 -22.70 12.61 -4.08
N GLU A 17 -21.92 13.41 -3.35
CA GLU A 17 -20.49 13.21 -3.14
C GLU A 17 -20.26 12.04 -2.18
N SER A 18 -19.40 11.10 -2.56
CA SER A 18 -18.94 10.03 -1.68
C SER A 18 -17.93 10.57 -0.65
N LEU A 19 -17.02 11.45 -1.07
CA LEU A 19 -16.05 12.11 -0.18
C LEU A 19 -16.63 13.41 0.40
N THR A 20 -17.68 13.31 1.21
CA THR A 20 -18.19 14.48 1.95
C THR A 20 -17.18 14.98 2.98
N VAL A 21 -17.33 16.24 3.42
CA VAL A 21 -16.50 16.83 4.50
C VAL A 21 -16.50 15.94 5.75
N ILE A 22 -17.64 15.34 6.11
CA ILE A 22 -17.74 14.46 7.28
C ILE A 22 -16.93 13.17 7.05
N VAL A 23 -17.07 12.54 5.89
CA VAL A 23 -16.30 11.32 5.54
C VAL A 23 -14.81 11.61 5.53
N PHE A 24 -14.38 12.71 4.90
CA PHE A 24 -13.00 13.17 4.91
C PHE A 24 -12.46 13.33 6.35
N LEU A 25 -13.21 14.04 7.22
CA LEU A 25 -12.78 14.24 8.60
C LEU A 25 -12.67 12.92 9.38
N ILE A 26 -13.58 11.97 9.16
CA ILE A 26 -13.50 10.63 9.76
C ILE A 26 -12.23 9.91 9.30
N LEU A 27 -11.97 9.87 7.99
CA LEU A 27 -10.76 9.24 7.43
C LEU A 27 -9.48 9.91 7.95
N LEU A 28 -9.47 11.24 8.03
CA LEU A 28 -8.39 12.03 8.58
C LEU A 28 -8.12 11.68 10.05
N ILE A 29 -9.17 11.59 10.88
CA ILE A 29 -9.04 11.20 12.29
C ILE A 29 -8.48 9.78 12.42
N ILE A 30 -8.92 8.84 11.58
CA ILE A 30 -8.39 7.47 11.55
C ILE A 30 -6.89 7.50 11.21
N TRP A 31 -6.49 8.21 10.16
CA TRP A 31 -5.08 8.32 9.77
C TRP A 31 -4.24 9.00 10.86
N LEU A 32 -4.71 10.11 11.43
CA LEU A 32 -4.03 10.78 12.55
C LEU A 32 -3.88 9.87 13.76
N SER A 33 -4.86 9.02 14.04
CA SER A 33 -4.77 8.01 15.10
C SER A 33 -3.64 7.01 14.81
N LEU A 34 -3.50 6.53 13.57
CA LEU A 34 -2.37 5.70 13.16
C LEU A 34 -1.04 6.43 13.30
N VAL A 35 -0.97 7.72 12.95
CA VAL A 35 0.24 8.53 13.14
C VAL A 35 0.62 8.62 14.62
N VAL A 36 -0.35 8.83 15.51
CA VAL A 36 -0.11 8.84 16.96
C VAL A 36 0.36 7.47 17.44
N ILE A 37 -0.25 6.38 16.97
CA ILE A 37 0.15 5.01 17.31
C ILE A 37 1.62 4.77 16.94
N GLY A 38 2.02 5.14 15.72
CA GLY A 38 3.41 4.99 15.27
C GLY A 38 4.42 5.77 16.12
N LYS A 39 4.02 6.91 16.74
CA LYS A 39 4.90 7.68 17.64
C LYS A 39 5.22 6.96 18.96
N PHE A 40 4.45 5.95 19.37
CA PHE A 40 4.79 5.14 20.55
C PHE A 40 5.97 4.19 20.28
N ILE A 41 6.30 3.93 19.01
CA ILE A 41 7.45 3.11 18.63
C ILE A 41 8.72 3.96 18.74
N LYS A 42 9.43 3.81 19.87
CA LYS A 42 10.63 4.59 20.21
C LYS A 42 11.94 3.79 20.23
N ARG A 43 11.87 2.47 20.09
CA ARG A 43 13.08 1.60 20.10
C ARG A 43 13.94 1.90 18.88
N THR A 44 15.25 2.07 19.09
CA THR A 44 16.21 2.51 18.06
C THR A 44 16.17 1.63 16.81
N TYR A 45 16.25 0.30 16.98
CA TYR A 45 16.15 -0.67 15.88
C TYR A 45 14.80 -0.69 15.15
N LEU A 46 13.72 -0.12 15.72
CA LEU A 46 12.41 -0.01 15.08
C LEU A 46 12.17 1.35 14.38
N LEU A 47 13.05 2.33 14.58
CA LEU A 47 12.88 3.68 14.01
C LEU A 47 12.74 3.69 12.48
N PRO A 48 13.52 2.93 11.70
CA PRO A 48 13.36 2.89 10.24
C PRO A 48 11.94 2.44 9.83
N TYR A 49 11.39 1.46 10.53
CA TYR A 49 10.06 0.91 10.26
C TYR A 49 8.95 1.89 10.61
N ARG A 50 9.13 2.74 11.63
CA ARG A 50 8.18 3.79 11.98
C ARG A 50 7.99 4.80 10.84
N TYR A 51 9.08 5.27 10.23
CA TYR A 51 8.99 6.22 9.12
C TYR A 51 8.25 5.62 7.92
N GLN A 52 8.58 4.37 7.59
CA GLN A 52 7.88 3.64 6.53
C GLN A 52 6.42 3.41 6.88
N PHE A 53 6.10 3.09 8.14
CA PHE A 53 4.71 2.94 8.59
C PHE A 53 3.89 4.21 8.34
N HIS A 54 4.43 5.39 8.64
CA HIS A 54 3.77 6.67 8.34
C HIS A 54 3.61 6.92 6.84
N ALA A 55 4.64 6.61 6.04
CA ALA A 55 4.56 6.77 4.58
C ALA A 55 3.51 5.83 3.95
N PHE A 56 3.51 4.56 4.34
CA PHE A 56 2.55 3.56 3.85
C PHE A 56 1.10 3.88 4.27
N THR A 57 0.89 4.28 5.53
CA THR A 57 -0.45 4.65 6.01
C THR A 57 -0.97 5.93 5.35
N PHE A 58 -0.10 6.91 5.09
CA PHE A 58 -0.46 8.09 4.30
C PHE A 58 -0.80 7.73 2.85
N MET A 59 -0.01 6.86 2.21
CA MET A 59 -0.27 6.40 0.84
C MET A 59 -1.62 5.67 0.73
N ILE A 60 -1.96 4.80 1.68
CA ILE A 60 -3.25 4.11 1.72
C ILE A 60 -4.39 5.09 1.95
N TRP A 61 -4.21 6.05 2.86
CA TRP A 61 -5.21 7.09 3.13
C TRP A 61 -5.48 7.92 1.87
N PHE A 62 -4.44 8.41 1.20
CA PHE A 62 -4.56 9.18 -0.04
C PHE A 62 -5.23 8.37 -1.16
N LEU A 63 -4.91 7.07 -1.29
CA LEU A 63 -5.57 6.20 -2.26
C LEU A 63 -7.08 6.09 -1.99
N LEU A 64 -7.48 5.90 -0.72
CA LEU A 64 -8.89 5.82 -0.35
C LEU A 64 -9.64 7.11 -0.71
N GLU A 65 -9.03 8.27 -0.54
CA GLU A 65 -9.63 9.55 -0.96
C GLU A 65 -9.84 9.62 -2.47
N MET A 66 -8.80 9.27 -3.24
CA MET A 66 -8.86 9.25 -4.70
C MET A 66 -9.91 8.24 -5.19
N ASP A 67 -10.03 7.09 -4.54
CA ASP A 67 -11.02 6.07 -4.86
C ASP A 67 -12.45 6.53 -4.58
N LEU A 68 -12.68 7.28 -3.49
CA LEU A 68 -14.01 7.84 -3.19
C LEU A 68 -14.41 8.91 -4.21
N ILE A 69 -13.48 9.78 -4.61
CA ILE A 69 -13.74 10.77 -5.68
C ILE A 69 -14.01 10.05 -7.01
N PHE A 70 -13.23 9.02 -7.32
CA PHE A 70 -13.40 8.26 -8.55
C PHE A 70 -14.72 7.47 -8.56
N LEU A 71 -15.18 6.99 -7.41
CA LEU A 71 -16.47 6.33 -7.27
C LEU A 71 -17.63 7.25 -7.68
N ASP A 72 -17.55 8.55 -7.40
CA ASP A 72 -18.57 9.53 -7.83
C ASP A 72 -18.61 9.67 -9.36
N PHE A 73 -17.44 9.61 -10.01
CA PHE A 73 -17.36 9.53 -11.46
C PHE A 73 -18.00 8.22 -11.98
N LEU A 74 -17.71 7.08 -11.35
CA LEU A 74 -18.33 5.81 -11.74
C LEU A 74 -19.84 5.81 -11.59
N LEU A 75 -20.35 6.30 -10.45
CA LEU A 75 -21.78 6.35 -10.14
C LEU A 75 -22.59 7.21 -11.11
N ALA A 76 -21.97 8.22 -11.72
CA ALA A 76 -22.62 9.03 -12.75
C ALA A 76 -22.61 8.42 -14.14
N ASN A 77 -21.69 7.50 -14.43
CA ASN A 77 -21.45 7.01 -15.79
C ASN A 77 -21.80 5.52 -15.98
N LEU A 78 -21.87 4.74 -14.90
CA LEU A 78 -22.10 3.29 -14.94
C LEU A 78 -23.30 2.89 -14.08
N ALA A 79 -23.92 1.76 -14.42
CA ALA A 79 -24.94 1.14 -13.59
C ALA A 79 -24.31 0.52 -12.33
N SER A 80 -25.07 0.49 -11.23
CA SER A 80 -24.55 0.01 -9.93
C SER A 80 -24.00 -1.43 -10.00
N TRP A 81 -24.56 -2.30 -10.84
CA TRP A 81 -24.07 -3.68 -11.00
C TRP A 81 -22.72 -3.75 -11.73
N GLU A 82 -22.43 -2.81 -12.65
CA GLU A 82 -21.14 -2.72 -13.34
C GLU A 82 -20.05 -2.28 -12.35
N ILE A 83 -20.35 -1.32 -11.49
CA ILE A 83 -19.46 -0.84 -10.42
C ILE A 83 -19.16 -1.98 -9.44
N ILE A 84 -20.18 -2.72 -9.01
CA ILE A 84 -20.01 -3.92 -8.17
C ILE A 84 -19.11 -4.94 -8.86
N GLY A 85 -19.28 -5.16 -10.17
CA GLY A 85 -18.42 -6.04 -10.97
C GLY A 85 -16.95 -5.59 -10.97
N ILE A 86 -16.69 -4.30 -11.19
CA ILE A 86 -15.33 -3.72 -11.21
C ILE A 86 -14.68 -3.84 -9.83
N VAL A 87 -15.36 -3.40 -8.77
CA VAL A 87 -14.85 -3.47 -7.39
C VAL A 87 -14.61 -4.92 -6.97
N GLY A 88 -15.56 -5.83 -7.29
CA GLY A 88 -15.41 -7.26 -7.03
C GLY A 88 -14.20 -7.88 -7.73
N PHE A 89 -13.93 -7.48 -8.97
CA PHE A 89 -12.74 -7.89 -9.71
C PHE A 89 -11.44 -7.40 -9.07
N ILE A 90 -11.38 -6.13 -8.65
CA ILE A 90 -10.22 -5.58 -7.93
C ILE A 90 -9.98 -6.35 -6.63
N VAL A 91 -11.02 -6.56 -5.82
CA VAL A 91 -10.93 -7.33 -4.56
C VAL A 91 -10.45 -8.77 -4.81
N MET A 92 -10.95 -9.42 -5.87
CA MET A 92 -10.52 -10.77 -6.25
C MET A 92 -9.02 -10.80 -6.59
N ILE A 93 -8.50 -9.81 -7.33
CA ILE A 93 -7.06 -9.70 -7.65
C ILE A 93 -6.24 -9.48 -6.37
N ILE A 94 -6.65 -8.56 -5.50
CA ILE A 94 -5.97 -8.28 -4.23
C ILE A 94 -5.92 -9.55 -3.36
N TYR A 95 -7.04 -10.25 -3.23
CA TYR A 95 -7.12 -11.52 -2.51
C TYR A 95 -6.16 -12.56 -3.09
N TRP A 96 -6.12 -12.69 -4.42
CA TRP A 96 -5.20 -13.61 -5.10
C TRP A 96 -3.73 -13.26 -4.84
N MET A 97 -3.34 -11.98 -4.94
CA MET A 97 -1.98 -11.50 -4.65
C MET A 97 -1.59 -11.78 -3.19
N PHE A 98 -2.50 -11.54 -2.26
CA PHE A 98 -2.26 -11.78 -0.84
C PHE A 98 -2.02 -13.27 -0.54
N ASN A 99 -2.79 -14.17 -1.17
CA ASN A 99 -2.55 -15.62 -1.06
C ASN A 99 -1.18 -16.04 -1.59
N ILE A 100 -0.74 -15.45 -2.71
CA ILE A 100 0.60 -15.70 -3.26
C ILE A 100 1.68 -15.31 -2.24
N GLU A 101 1.56 -14.13 -1.63
CA GLU A 101 2.55 -13.66 -0.66
C GLU A 101 2.51 -14.46 0.65
N LEU A 102 1.33 -14.87 1.13
CA LEU A 102 1.24 -15.76 2.29
C LEU A 102 1.91 -17.11 2.05
N ALA A 103 1.67 -17.73 0.89
CA ALA A 103 2.40 -18.93 0.49
C ALA A 103 3.91 -18.66 0.33
N GLY A 104 4.25 -17.47 -0.18
CA GLY A 104 5.52 -16.76 -0.08
C GLY A 104 6.26 -16.97 1.23
N LEU A 105 5.73 -16.29 2.22
CA LEU A 105 6.28 -16.16 3.55
C LEU A 105 6.26 -17.49 4.28
N ARG A 106 5.21 -18.30 4.11
CA ARG A 106 5.12 -19.62 4.76
C ARG A 106 6.29 -20.52 4.39
N LYS A 107 6.63 -20.59 3.09
CA LYS A 107 7.79 -21.36 2.63
C LYS A 107 9.13 -20.75 3.08
N LEU A 108 9.24 -19.43 3.18
CA LEU A 108 10.46 -18.79 3.67
C LEU A 108 10.66 -18.99 5.17
N MET A 109 9.61 -18.85 5.98
CA MET A 109 9.68 -18.92 7.43
C MET A 109 9.74 -20.36 7.97
N TYR A 110 9.02 -21.29 7.34
CA TYR A 110 8.89 -22.66 7.86
C TYR A 110 9.61 -23.72 7.02
N GLY A 111 10.31 -23.31 5.95
CA GLY A 111 10.96 -24.25 5.03
C GLY A 111 9.98 -25.20 4.34
N GLU A 112 8.68 -24.89 4.34
CA GLU A 112 7.66 -25.75 3.73
C GLU A 112 7.95 -25.93 2.24
N VAL A 113 8.16 -27.18 1.82
CA VAL A 113 8.30 -27.55 0.41
C VAL A 113 6.93 -27.49 -0.24
N LEU A 114 6.49 -26.28 -0.55
CA LEU A 114 5.35 -26.08 -1.44
C LEU A 114 5.81 -26.49 -2.86
N LYS A 115 5.12 -27.51 -3.42
CA LYS A 115 5.22 -27.96 -4.81
C LYS A 115 5.32 -26.74 -5.73
N GLU A 116 6.22 -26.78 -6.73
CA GLU A 116 6.59 -25.63 -7.60
C GLU A 116 5.47 -24.59 -7.70
N THR A 117 5.61 -23.52 -6.93
CA THR A 117 4.52 -22.57 -6.74
C THR A 117 4.62 -21.48 -7.79
N PHE A 118 3.48 -20.92 -8.23
CA PHE A 118 3.42 -19.75 -9.12
C PHE A 118 4.35 -18.61 -8.69
N ARG A 119 4.69 -18.50 -7.39
CA ARG A 119 5.72 -17.60 -6.87
C ARG A 119 7.10 -17.76 -7.51
N ASN A 120 7.59 -18.98 -7.74
CA ASN A 120 8.86 -19.17 -8.44
C ASN A 120 8.78 -18.68 -9.89
N LYS A 121 7.59 -18.79 -10.51
CA LYS A 121 7.32 -18.30 -11.87
C LYS A 121 7.16 -16.77 -11.92
N VAL A 122 6.52 -16.18 -10.91
CA VAL A 122 6.32 -14.73 -10.74
C VAL A 122 7.62 -14.05 -10.30
N ALA A 123 8.38 -14.60 -9.36
CA ALA A 123 9.70 -14.09 -9.00
C ALA A 123 10.66 -14.16 -10.19
N LYS A 124 10.66 -15.27 -10.95
CA LYS A 124 11.43 -15.39 -12.20
C LYS A 124 10.91 -14.41 -13.26
N MET A 125 9.61 -14.12 -13.32
CA MET A 125 9.06 -13.03 -14.13
C MET A 125 9.47 -11.65 -13.60
N ILE A 126 9.47 -11.37 -12.30
CA ILE A 126 9.88 -10.08 -11.71
C ILE A 126 11.40 -9.87 -11.89
N THR A 127 12.21 -10.93 -11.84
CA THR A 127 13.64 -10.85 -12.15
C THR A 127 13.89 -10.68 -13.66
N LEU A 128 13.10 -11.35 -14.53
CA LEU A 128 13.17 -11.22 -15.99
C LEU A 128 12.62 -9.87 -16.50
N TYR A 129 11.58 -9.37 -15.84
CA TYR A 129 10.93 -8.07 -15.98
C TYR A 129 11.35 -7.12 -14.85
N GLY A 130 12.57 -7.24 -14.31
CA GLY A 130 13.22 -6.13 -13.61
C GLY A 130 13.43 -4.96 -14.59
N MET A 131 13.49 -5.28 -15.89
CA MET A 131 13.23 -4.40 -17.05
C MET A 131 11.79 -3.84 -17.12
N GLY A 132 10.90 -4.21 -16.22
CA GLY A 132 9.51 -3.75 -16.11
C GLY A 132 9.41 -2.33 -15.56
N ILE A 133 10.42 -1.82 -14.85
CA ILE A 133 10.48 -0.39 -14.50
C ILE A 133 10.64 0.45 -15.78
N LEU A 134 11.42 -0.02 -16.75
CA LEU A 134 11.53 0.58 -18.10
C LEU A 134 10.26 0.37 -18.91
N GLY A 135 9.61 -0.80 -18.81
CA GLY A 135 8.30 -1.06 -19.44
C GLY A 135 7.18 -0.18 -18.90
N VAL A 136 7.09 -0.01 -17.59
CA VAL A 136 6.13 0.89 -16.92
C VAL A 136 6.46 2.35 -17.22
N ALA A 137 7.74 2.76 -17.22
CA ALA A 137 8.14 4.09 -17.64
C ALA A 137 7.82 4.36 -19.13
N MET A 138 7.94 3.34 -19.98
CA MET A 138 7.64 3.44 -21.42
C MET A 138 6.13 3.44 -21.67
N ILE A 139 5.34 2.69 -20.90
CA ILE A 139 3.85 2.73 -20.91
C ILE A 139 3.36 4.07 -20.36
N VAL A 140 3.90 4.57 -19.25
CA VAL A 140 3.58 5.88 -18.69
C VAL A 140 3.98 6.99 -19.67
N LYS A 141 5.14 6.91 -20.33
CA LYS A 141 5.54 7.83 -21.40
C LYS A 141 4.64 7.74 -22.63
N HIS A 142 4.16 6.55 -22.99
CA HIS A 142 3.22 6.37 -24.10
C HIS A 142 1.83 6.92 -23.76
N LEU A 143 1.34 6.69 -22.53
CA LEU A 143 0.10 7.26 -22.01
C LEU A 143 0.18 8.79 -21.86
N LEU A 144 1.32 9.33 -21.42
CA LEU A 144 1.56 10.79 -21.33
C LEU A 144 1.78 11.44 -22.70
N GLY A 145 2.30 10.70 -23.68
CA GLY A 145 2.46 11.17 -25.06
C GLY A 145 1.16 11.24 -25.87
N PHE A 146 0.06 10.67 -25.36
CA PHE A 146 -1.26 10.69 -26.00
C PHE A 146 -2.07 11.96 -25.71
N PHE A 147 -1.60 12.88 -24.86
CA PHE A 147 -2.32 14.10 -24.49
C PHE A 147 -2.35 15.20 -25.59
N GLU A 148 -1.85 14.92 -26.80
CA GLU A 148 -1.91 15.83 -27.96
C GLU A 148 -2.92 15.41 -29.05
N ILE A 149 -3.89 14.54 -28.75
CA ILE A 149 -4.92 14.17 -29.72
C ILE A 149 -6.31 14.56 -29.21
N ASP A 150 -7.01 15.37 -29.99
CA ASP A 150 -8.41 15.76 -29.79
C ASP A 150 -9.31 14.51 -29.82
N ILE A 151 -9.53 13.92 -28.66
CA ILE A 151 -10.27 12.66 -28.51
C ILE A 151 -11.64 12.93 -27.87
N LEU A 152 -12.68 12.38 -28.49
CA LEU A 152 -14.09 12.41 -28.08
C LEU A 152 -14.28 11.95 -26.61
N ASN A 153 -15.21 12.58 -25.88
CA ASN A 153 -15.39 12.42 -24.43
C ASN A 153 -15.50 10.97 -23.90
N SER A 154 -16.02 10.02 -24.69
CA SER A 154 -16.18 8.61 -24.29
C SER A 154 -14.85 7.84 -24.16
N ILE A 155 -13.88 8.10 -25.05
CA ILE A 155 -12.57 7.43 -25.02
C ILE A 155 -11.70 7.98 -23.86
N LYS A 156 -11.88 9.26 -23.50
CA LYS A 156 -11.23 9.87 -22.33
C LYS A 156 -11.71 9.23 -21.01
N GLY A 157 -13.02 9.00 -20.87
CA GLY A 157 -13.58 8.33 -19.68
C GLY A 157 -13.08 6.89 -19.53
N PHE A 158 -12.97 6.14 -20.63
CA PHE A 158 -12.44 4.78 -20.63
C PHE A 158 -10.93 4.73 -20.28
N GLY A 159 -10.13 5.65 -20.83
CA GLY A 159 -8.71 5.76 -20.47
C GLY A 159 -8.50 6.08 -18.98
N PHE A 160 -9.34 6.96 -18.42
CA PHE A 160 -9.31 7.31 -17.01
C PHE A 160 -9.68 6.12 -16.10
N LEU A 161 -10.65 5.30 -16.50
CA LEU A 161 -11.00 4.03 -15.84
C LEU A 161 -9.83 3.05 -15.79
N LEU A 162 -9.16 2.82 -16.93
CA LEU A 162 -8.01 1.91 -16.98
C LEU A 162 -6.85 2.39 -16.11
N LEU A 163 -6.58 3.70 -16.12
CA LEU A 163 -5.54 4.30 -15.27
C LEU A 163 -5.86 4.11 -13.79
N TRP A 164 -7.09 4.35 -13.37
CA TRP A 164 -7.51 4.17 -11.98
C TRP A 164 -7.37 2.72 -11.51
N ILE A 165 -7.80 1.74 -12.34
CA ILE A 165 -7.61 0.31 -12.06
C ILE A 165 -6.12 -0.02 -11.94
N PHE A 166 -5.29 0.50 -12.85
CA PHE A 166 -3.85 0.28 -12.83
C PHE A 166 -3.20 0.85 -11.56
N CYS A 167 -3.54 2.08 -11.17
CA CYS A 167 -3.04 2.71 -9.95
C CYS A 167 -3.40 1.90 -8.70
N ASN A 168 -4.65 1.44 -8.59
CA ASN A 168 -5.09 0.56 -7.52
C ASN A 168 -4.25 -0.73 -7.47
N PHE A 169 -4.10 -1.40 -8.61
CA PHE A 169 -3.31 -2.63 -8.70
C PHE A 169 -1.86 -2.43 -8.25
N VAL A 170 -1.18 -1.39 -8.75
CA VAL A 170 0.21 -1.10 -8.40
C VAL A 170 0.36 -0.80 -6.90
N LEU A 171 -0.53 0.01 -6.33
CA LEU A 171 -0.45 0.36 -4.93
C LEU A 171 -0.72 -0.84 -4.02
N PHE A 172 -1.74 -1.65 -4.32
CA PHE A 172 -1.96 -2.89 -3.57
C PHE A 172 -0.81 -3.89 -3.73
N ALA A 173 -0.15 -3.94 -4.90
CA ALA A 173 1.06 -4.75 -5.08
C ALA A 173 2.20 -4.29 -4.16
N ILE A 174 2.43 -2.97 -4.06
CA ILE A 174 3.42 -2.40 -3.14
C ILE A 174 3.07 -2.74 -1.69
N VAL A 175 1.81 -2.58 -1.29
CA VAL A 175 1.37 -2.90 0.08
C VAL A 175 1.56 -4.38 0.40
N ILE A 176 1.17 -5.28 -0.51
CA ILE A 176 1.21 -6.73 -0.28
C ILE A 176 2.63 -7.29 -0.38
N PHE A 177 3.35 -7.00 -1.46
CA PHE A 177 4.65 -7.64 -1.72
C PHE A 177 5.84 -6.93 -1.09
N ILE A 178 5.68 -5.67 -0.66
CA ILE A 178 6.75 -4.89 -0.03
C ILE A 178 6.38 -4.52 1.40
N GLY A 179 5.24 -3.83 1.58
CA GLY A 179 4.81 -3.36 2.89
C GLY A 179 4.62 -4.49 3.89
N PHE A 180 3.80 -5.49 3.55
CA PHE A 180 3.47 -6.61 4.43
C PHE A 180 4.70 -7.39 4.91
N PRO A 181 5.61 -7.90 4.04
CA PRO A 181 6.80 -8.60 4.51
C PRO A 181 7.74 -7.68 5.31
N TYR A 182 7.87 -6.41 4.94
CA TYR A 182 8.69 -5.44 5.67
C TYR A 182 8.19 -5.20 7.10
N PHE A 183 6.89 -4.99 7.29
CA PHE A 183 6.30 -4.81 8.61
C PHE A 183 6.20 -6.12 9.39
N LEU A 184 6.07 -7.26 8.73
CA LEU A 184 6.16 -8.57 9.38
C LEU A 184 7.56 -8.79 9.98
N HIS A 185 8.60 -8.41 9.25
CA HIS A 185 9.97 -8.45 9.77
C HIS A 185 10.15 -7.49 10.96
N ALA A 186 9.57 -6.28 10.90
CA ALA A 186 9.55 -5.34 12.03
C ALA A 186 8.88 -5.94 13.28
N TYR A 187 7.74 -6.62 13.09
CA TYR A 187 7.03 -7.31 14.16
C TYR A 187 7.89 -8.38 14.82
N TYR A 188 8.60 -9.19 14.04
CA TYR A 188 9.50 -10.21 14.60
C TYR A 188 10.70 -9.59 15.34
N LYS A 189 11.30 -8.52 14.83
CA LYS A 189 12.33 -7.76 15.56
C LYS A 189 11.81 -7.20 16.89
N TRP A 190 10.55 -6.76 16.90
CA TRP A 190 9.94 -6.25 18.12
C TRP A 190 9.68 -7.36 19.14
N LYS A 191 9.22 -8.53 18.68
CA LYS A 191 8.88 -9.68 19.52
C LYS A 191 10.08 -10.46 20.05
N TYR A 192 11.14 -10.58 19.25
CA TYR A 192 12.35 -11.38 19.52
C TYR A 192 13.62 -10.51 19.40
N PRO A 193 13.75 -9.45 20.21
CA PRO A 193 14.76 -8.44 19.98
C PRO A 193 16.19 -8.91 20.28
N GLU A 194 16.38 -9.80 21.24
CA GLU A 194 17.72 -10.35 21.55
C GLU A 194 18.17 -11.33 20.49
N GLU A 195 17.31 -12.25 20.04
CA GLU A 195 17.67 -13.20 18.99
C GLU A 195 18.04 -12.48 17.68
N TYR A 196 17.31 -11.42 17.32
CA TYR A 196 17.64 -10.61 16.15
C TYR A 196 18.91 -9.79 16.35
N ARG A 197 19.14 -9.24 17.55
CA ARG A 197 20.37 -8.51 17.86
C ARG A 197 21.60 -9.40 17.69
N GLU A 198 21.55 -10.61 18.25
CA GLU A 198 22.62 -11.60 18.14
C GLU A 198 22.83 -12.06 16.70
N TRP A 199 21.74 -12.32 15.98
CA TRP A 199 21.79 -12.70 14.57
C TRP A 199 22.38 -11.60 13.66
N GLU A 200 22.09 -10.32 13.96
CA GLU A 200 22.68 -9.17 13.26
C GLU A 200 24.07 -8.78 13.77
N GLY A 201 24.59 -9.47 14.78
CA GLY A 201 25.91 -9.21 15.38
C GLY A 201 26.03 -7.83 16.03
N GLN A 202 24.92 -7.21 16.42
CA GLN A 202 24.92 -5.87 17.03
C GLN A 202 25.16 -5.93 18.53
N SER A 203 25.90 -4.96 19.05
CA SER A 203 26.03 -4.78 20.50
C SER A 203 24.70 -4.35 21.13
N VAL A 204 24.53 -4.60 22.43
CA VAL A 204 23.35 -4.16 23.20
C VAL A 204 23.16 -2.65 23.08
N GLU A 205 24.27 -1.89 23.09
CA GLU A 205 24.26 -0.45 22.97
C GLU A 205 23.82 0.03 21.57
N GLU A 206 24.30 -0.59 20.50
CA GLU A 206 23.87 -0.25 19.13
C GLU A 206 22.40 -0.55 18.90
N TRP A 207 21.92 -1.68 19.42
CA TRP A 207 20.54 -2.12 19.22
C TRP A 207 19.54 -1.23 19.95
N TYR A 208 19.74 -1.02 21.26
CA TYR A 208 18.79 -0.30 22.11
C TYR A 208 19.08 1.20 22.23
N GLY A 209 20.35 1.59 22.15
CA GLY A 209 20.81 2.96 22.39
C GLY A 209 21.05 3.25 23.88
N LYS A 210 22.03 4.13 24.15
CA LYS A 210 22.44 4.54 25.52
C LYS A 210 21.30 5.00 26.42
N ALA A 211 20.37 5.78 25.87
CA ALA A 211 19.25 6.34 26.65
C ALA A 211 18.28 5.25 27.14
N TYR A 212 18.05 4.21 26.34
CA TYR A 212 17.22 3.09 26.73
C TYR A 212 17.91 2.26 27.80
N LEU A 213 19.20 1.95 27.62
CA LEU A 213 19.98 1.16 28.57
C LEU A 213 20.16 1.84 29.94
N LYS A 214 20.17 3.17 29.99
CA LYS A 214 20.15 3.90 31.26
C LYS A 214 18.92 3.56 32.11
N ASN A 215 17.78 3.30 31.47
CA ASN A 215 16.53 2.94 32.14
C ASN A 215 16.34 1.42 32.27
N HIS A 216 17.19 0.64 31.60
CA HIS A 216 17.13 -0.83 31.50
C HIS A 216 18.50 -1.48 31.74
N PRO A 217 19.10 -1.31 32.93
CA PRO A 217 20.42 -1.85 33.24
C PRO A 217 20.48 -3.37 33.24
N GLU A 218 19.35 -4.07 33.41
CA GLU A 218 19.23 -5.54 33.37
C GLU A 218 19.72 -6.13 32.05
N LEU A 219 19.63 -5.39 30.94
CA LEU A 219 20.06 -5.81 29.61
C LEU A 219 21.59 -5.80 29.44
N LEU A 220 22.32 -5.16 30.35
CA LEU A 220 23.79 -5.12 30.34
C LEU A 220 24.42 -6.38 30.97
N GLY A 221 23.61 -7.34 31.41
CA GLY A 221 24.09 -8.57 32.04
C GLY A 221 24.77 -8.34 33.39
N LYS A 222 24.38 -7.29 34.13
CA LYS A 222 25.03 -6.91 35.39
C LYS A 222 24.57 -7.65 36.65
N ASP A 223 23.68 -8.63 36.53
CA ASP A 223 23.24 -9.45 37.67
C ASP A 223 23.48 -10.95 37.39
N THR A 224 24.75 -11.37 37.43
CA THR A 224 25.27 -12.62 38.06
C THR A 224 26.80 -12.56 38.15
#